data_AF-A0A2V6C9K9-F1
#
_entry.id   AF-A0A2V6C9K9-F1
#
_cell.length_a   1.000
_cell.length_b   1.000
_cell.length_c   1.000
_cell.angle_alpha   90.00
_cell.angle_beta   90.00
_cell.angle_gamma   90.00
#
_symmetry.space_group_name_H-M   'P 1'
#
loop_
_entity.id
_entity.type
_entity.pdbx_description
1 polymer ?
#
loop_
_entity_poly.entity_id
_entity_poly.type
_entity_poly.pdbx_seq_one_letter_code
_entity_poly.pdbx_strand_id
1 'polypeptide(L)'
;FNFAQPTKEQVNERGFDKPEVPVRFMCNVHPWMFAYVGVFDHPYFAVTDKDGNFKISGAPNGKYMIEAYHPKTHRDGPGVSKEINVNGDTKVDFTIELK
;
A
#
# COMPACT_ATOMS: atom_id res chain seq x y z
N PHE A 1 7.31 5.92 14.16
CA PHE A 1 6.86 7.17 14.78
C PHE A 1 5.92 6.84 15.94
N ASN A 2 6.06 7.48 17.11
CA ASN A 2 5.14 7.34 18.24
C ASN A 2 4.94 8.72 18.85
N PHE A 3 3.68 9.13 19.04
CA PHE A 3 3.32 10.45 19.56
C PHE A 3 2.13 10.31 20.50
N ALA A 4 2.06 11.19 21.50
CA ALA A 4 0.94 11.24 22.43
C ALA A 4 -0.36 11.58 21.69
N GLN A 5 -1.49 11.08 22.21
CA GLN A 5 -2.80 11.43 21.70
C GLN A 5 -2.99 12.96 21.82
N PRO A 6 -3.41 13.65 20.75
CA PRO A 6 -3.65 15.09 20.81
C PRO A 6 -4.76 15.42 21.81
N THR A 7 -4.67 16.58 22.45
CA THR A 7 -5.79 17.16 23.21
C THR A 7 -6.88 17.64 22.25
N LYS A 8 -8.06 17.98 22.79
CA LYS A 8 -9.15 18.53 21.97
C LYS A 8 -8.64 19.73 21.17
N GLU A 9 -8.90 19.74 19.86
CA GLU A 9 -8.48 20.76 18.87
C GLU A 9 -6.98 20.76 18.49
N GLN A 10 -6.13 19.94 19.12
CA GLN A 10 -4.74 19.81 18.68
C GLN A 10 -4.63 18.95 17.41
N VAL A 11 -3.96 19.49 16.39
CA VAL A 11 -3.63 18.77 15.15
C VAL A 11 -2.13 18.46 15.13
N ASN A 12 -1.77 17.20 14.88
CA ASN A 12 -0.38 16.80 14.68
C ASN A 12 -0.12 16.61 13.18
N GLU A 13 0.51 17.59 12.53
CA GLU A 13 0.89 17.49 11.12
C GLU A 13 2.24 16.78 10.98
N ARG A 14 2.29 15.78 10.08
CA ARG A 14 3.50 15.05 9.71
C ARG A 14 3.42 14.71 8.22
N GLY A 15 4.56 14.82 7.53
CA GLY A 15 4.72 14.43 6.14
C GLY A 15 5.66 13.24 5.98
N PHE A 16 5.69 12.69 4.77
CA PHE A 16 6.65 11.68 4.34
C PHE A 16 7.49 12.27 3.21
N ASP A 17 8.81 12.29 3.39
CA ASP A 17 9.74 12.81 2.38
C ASP A 17 10.06 11.78 1.27
N LYS A 18 9.65 10.53 1.48
CA LYS A 18 9.93 9.39 0.60
C LYS A 18 8.72 8.45 0.50
N PRO A 19 8.58 7.70 -0.62
CA PRO A 19 7.64 6.60 -0.71
C PRO A 19 7.88 5.53 0.36
N GLU A 20 6.80 4.96 0.88
CA GLU A 20 6.81 3.96 1.97
C GLU A 20 5.60 3.02 1.80
N VAL A 21 5.84 1.71 1.67
CA VAL A 21 4.77 0.72 1.43
C VAL A 21 4.97 -0.55 2.28
N PRO A 22 4.09 -0.82 3.27
CA PRO A 22 3.19 0.12 3.93
C PRO A 22 3.79 0.72 5.21
N VAL A 23 3.31 1.92 5.54
CA VAL A 23 3.47 2.48 6.88
C VAL A 23 2.34 1.96 7.76
N ARG A 24 2.68 1.24 8.84
CA ARG A 24 1.70 0.82 9.83
C ARG A 24 1.53 1.87 10.91
N PHE A 25 0.33 2.42 11.02
CA PHE A 25 -0.11 3.24 12.13
C PHE A 25 -0.85 2.37 13.15
N MET A 26 -0.54 2.52 14.43
CA MET A 26 -1.25 1.80 15.49
C MET A 26 -1.29 2.60 16.79
N CYS A 27 -2.35 2.40 17.57
CA CYS A 27 -2.42 2.87 18.94
C CYS A 27 -1.83 1.81 19.88
N ASN A 28 -0.90 2.20 20.76
CA ASN A 28 -0.33 1.29 21.75
C ASN A 28 -1.30 0.93 22.89
N VAL A 29 -2.34 1.74 23.12
CA VAL A 29 -3.35 1.52 24.16
C VAL A 29 -4.57 0.76 23.63
N HIS A 30 -4.88 0.94 22.34
CA HIS A 30 -6.01 0.30 21.67
C HIS A 30 -5.51 -0.54 20.48
N PRO A 31 -5.10 -1.80 20.71
CA PRO A 31 -4.43 -2.61 19.67
C PRO A 31 -5.28 -2.87 18.41
N TRP A 32 -6.61 -2.72 18.51
CA TRP A 32 -7.54 -2.84 17.38
C TRP A 32 -7.53 -1.60 16.47
N MET A 33 -7.03 -0.46 16.95
CA MET A 33 -6.92 0.76 16.17
C MET A 33 -5.59 0.75 15.42
N PHE A 34 -5.65 0.30 14.17
CA PHE A 34 -4.51 0.35 13.27
C PHE A 34 -4.95 0.68 11.84
N ALA A 35 -4.01 1.21 11.08
CA ALA A 35 -4.15 1.42 9.65
C ALA A 35 -2.83 1.04 8.95
N TYR A 36 -2.95 0.62 7.70
CA TYR A 36 -1.83 0.51 6.78
C TYR A 36 -2.00 1.58 5.72
N VAL A 37 -0.96 2.38 5.50
CA VAL A 37 -0.97 3.48 4.54
C VAL A 37 0.16 3.25 3.55
N GLY A 38 -0.16 3.21 2.27
CA GLY A 38 0.82 3.27 1.20
C GLY A 38 1.11 4.73 0.84
N VAL A 39 2.39 5.10 0.81
CA VAL A 39 2.87 6.42 0.41
C VAL A 39 3.63 6.25 -0.90
N PHE A 40 3.18 6.94 -1.94
CA PHE A 40 3.73 6.83 -3.29
C PHE A 40 4.09 8.22 -3.83
N ASP A 41 5.13 8.30 -4.66
CA ASP A 41 5.50 9.49 -5.45
C ASP A 41 4.84 9.48 -6.84
N HIS A 42 4.01 8.48 -7.13
CA HIS A 42 3.28 8.30 -8.38
C HIS A 42 1.79 7.99 -8.12
N PRO A 43 0.90 8.26 -9.10
CA PRO A 43 -0.54 8.04 -8.92
C PRO A 43 -0.99 6.59 -9.15
N TYR A 44 -0.08 5.70 -9.55
CA TYR A 44 -0.42 4.34 -10.00
C TYR A 44 -0.51 3.35 -8.82
N PHE A 45 -1.69 3.24 -8.24
CA PHE A 45 -2.01 2.21 -7.25
C PHE A 45 -3.47 1.77 -7.40
N ALA A 46 -3.79 0.61 -6.85
CA ALA A 46 -5.16 0.13 -6.75
C ALA A 46 -5.33 -0.72 -5.48
N VAL A 47 -6.54 -0.70 -4.93
CA VAL A 47 -6.97 -1.66 -3.91
C VAL A 47 -7.86 -2.67 -4.61
N THR A 48 -7.60 -3.95 -4.38
CA THR A 48 -8.41 -5.02 -4.96
C THR A 48 -9.84 -4.96 -4.44
N ASP A 49 -10.80 -5.34 -5.28
CA ASP A 49 -12.17 -5.60 -4.82
C ASP A 49 -12.26 -6.91 -4.02
N LYS A 50 -13.48 -7.27 -3.59
CA LYS A 50 -13.77 -8.49 -2.83
C LYS A 50 -13.46 -9.80 -3.58
N ASP A 51 -13.39 -9.73 -4.90
CA ASP A 51 -13.15 -10.86 -5.80
C ASP A 51 -11.68 -10.93 -6.25
N GLY A 52 -10.83 -10.01 -5.74
CA GLY A 52 -9.41 -9.94 -6.05
C GLY A 52 -9.07 -9.15 -7.32
N ASN A 53 -10.04 -8.52 -7.98
CA ASN A 53 -9.78 -7.76 -9.20
C ASN A 53 -9.22 -6.38 -8.87
N PHE A 54 -8.33 -5.89 -9.72
CA PHE A 54 -7.81 -4.53 -9.66
C PHE A 54 -7.68 -3.95 -11.07
N LYS A 55 -7.65 -2.61 -11.16
CA LYS A 55 -7.39 -1.91 -12.41
C LYS A 55 -6.57 -0.65 -12.12
N ILE A 56 -5.42 -0.55 -12.77
CA ILE A 56 -4.61 0.67 -12.81
C ILE A 56 -4.77 1.24 -14.22
N SER A 57 -5.27 2.48 -14.33
CA SER A 57 -5.53 3.12 -15.63
C SER A 57 -4.54 4.25 -15.88
N GLY A 58 -4.27 4.55 -17.15
CA GLY A 58 -3.44 5.68 -17.54
C GLY A 58 -1.93 5.49 -17.31
N ALA A 59 -1.47 4.28 -17.00
CA ALA A 59 -0.05 3.98 -16.98
C ALA A 59 0.52 4.08 -18.41
N PRO A 60 1.59 4.86 -18.63
CA PRO A 60 2.25 4.91 -19.93
C PRO A 60 2.77 3.53 -20.37
N ASN A 61 2.98 3.36 -21.66
CA ASN A 61 3.65 2.15 -22.14
C ASN A 61 5.10 2.14 -21.63
N GLY A 62 5.55 0.99 -21.13
CA GLY A 62 6.86 0.90 -20.52
C GLY A 62 7.04 -0.35 -19.67
N LYS A 63 8.23 -0.46 -19.09
CA LYS A 63 8.62 -1.56 -18.23
C LYS A 63 8.45 -1.14 -16.77
N TYR A 64 7.70 -1.91 -16.00
CA TYR A 64 7.35 -1.60 -14.61
C TYR A 64 7.54 -2.81 -13.70
N MET A 65 7.75 -2.53 -12.42
CA MET A 65 7.65 -3.51 -11.35
C MET A 65 6.34 -3.25 -10.61
N ILE A 66 5.44 -4.23 -10.61
CA ILE A 66 4.20 -4.18 -9.83
C ILE A 66 4.38 -5.04 -8.60
N GLU A 67 3.98 -4.51 -7.45
CA GLU A 67 3.96 -5.22 -6.18
C GLU A 67 2.52 -5.45 -5.71
N ALA A 68 2.18 -6.70 -5.38
CA ALA A 68 0.94 -7.05 -4.71
C ALA A 68 1.20 -7.25 -3.21
N TYR A 69 0.60 -6.38 -2.40
CA TYR A 69 0.78 -6.36 -0.95
C TYR A 69 -0.48 -6.86 -0.23
N HIS A 70 -0.30 -7.63 0.84
CA HIS A 70 -1.40 -8.02 1.73
C HIS A 70 -0.98 -7.88 3.20
N PRO A 71 -1.70 -7.10 4.03
CA PRO A 71 -1.24 -6.75 5.38
C PRO A 71 -1.02 -7.92 6.34
N LYS A 72 -1.73 -9.04 6.15
CA LYS A 72 -1.59 -10.23 7.02
C LYS A 72 -0.33 -11.03 6.72
N THR A 73 0.11 -11.08 5.46
CA THR A 73 1.21 -11.95 5.01
C THR A 73 2.51 -11.19 4.83
N HIS A 74 2.43 -9.89 4.52
CA HIS A 74 3.58 -9.04 4.22
C HIS A 74 3.76 -7.93 5.28
N ARG A 75 3.27 -8.14 6.51
CA ARG A 75 3.25 -7.12 7.57
C ARG A 75 4.58 -6.37 7.75
N ASP A 76 5.69 -7.11 7.75
CA ASP A 76 7.03 -6.60 8.05
C ASP A 76 7.99 -6.73 6.85
N GLY A 77 7.47 -6.89 5.63
CA GLY A 77 8.27 -7.15 4.43
C GLY A 77 7.60 -6.73 3.13
N PRO A 78 8.33 -6.80 2.00
CA PRO A 78 7.80 -6.45 0.68
C PRO A 78 6.68 -7.41 0.26
N GLY A 79 5.86 -6.96 -0.68
CA GLY A 79 4.83 -7.79 -1.30
C GLY A 79 5.38 -8.79 -2.32
N VAL A 80 4.49 -9.39 -3.10
CA VAL A 80 4.85 -10.21 -4.25
C VAL A 80 5.07 -9.29 -5.45
N SER A 81 6.31 -9.21 -5.93
CA SER A 81 6.67 -8.35 -7.05
C SER A 81 6.75 -9.11 -8.37
N LYS A 82 6.26 -8.48 -9.45
CA LYS A 82 6.39 -8.96 -10.82
C LYS A 82 6.81 -7.83 -11.75
N GLU A 83 7.78 -8.11 -12.59
CA GLU A 83 8.14 -7.23 -13.69
C GLU A 83 7.16 -7.45 -14.86
N ILE A 84 6.65 -6.35 -15.43
CA ILE A 84 5.75 -6.37 -16.58
C ILE A 84 6.18 -5.34 -17.63
N ASN A 85 5.80 -5.59 -18.88
CA ASN A 85 5.85 -4.59 -19.94
C ASN A 85 4.42 -4.20 -20.31
N VAL A 86 4.06 -2.95 -20.04
CA VAL A 86 2.76 -2.37 -20.38
C VAL A 86 2.80 -1.93 -21.85
N ASN A 87 1.89 -2.49 -22.65
CA ASN A 87 1.72 -2.18 -24.07
C ASN A 87 0.22 -2.16 -24.45
N GLY A 88 -0.52 -1.23 -23.86
CA GLY A 88 -1.99 -1.22 -23.91
C GLY A 88 -2.60 -2.03 -22.76
N ASP A 89 -3.66 -2.78 -23.05
CA ASP A 89 -4.34 -3.61 -22.04
C ASP A 89 -3.50 -4.83 -21.67
N THR A 90 -2.75 -4.72 -20.57
CA THR A 90 -1.91 -5.79 -20.03
C THR A 90 -2.58 -6.42 -18.80
N LYS A 91 -2.63 -7.76 -18.77
CA LYS A 91 -3.12 -8.53 -17.61
C LYS A 91 -1.96 -9.15 -16.85
N VAL A 92 -2.05 -9.12 -15.53
CA VAL A 92 -1.11 -9.79 -14.62
C VAL A 92 -1.87 -10.30 -13.41
N ASP A 93 -1.54 -11.51 -12.99
CA ASP A 93 -2.13 -12.17 -11.83
C ASP A 93 -1.10 -12.30 -10.72
N PHE A 94 -1.56 -12.24 -9.47
CA PHE A 94 -0.74 -12.44 -8.27
C PHE A 94 -1.38 -13.52 -7.40
N THR A 95 -0.55 -14.35 -6.79
CA THR A 95 -0.99 -15.35 -5.81
C THR A 95 -0.39 -15.00 -4.46
N ILE A 96 -1.23 -14.81 -3.46
CA ILE A 96 -0.82 -14.57 -2.08
C ILE A 96 -1.42 -15.67 -1.20
N GLU A 97 -0.56 -16.46 -0.56
CA GLU A 97 -0.99 -17.51 0.36
C GLU A 97 -1.27 -16.93 1.75
N LEU A 98 -2.53 -16.95 2.16
CA LEU A 98 -2.93 -16.57 3.52
C LEU A 98 -2.65 -17.74 4.48
N LYS A 99 -1.66 -17.55 5.37
CA LYS A 99 -1.44 -18.46 6.52
C LYS A 99 -2.46 -18.22 7.63
#